data_AF-A0A942CGK7-F1
#
_entry.id   AF-A0A942CGK7-F1
#
_cell.length_a   1.000
_cell.length_b   1.000
_cell.length_c   1.000
_cell.angle_alpha   90.00
_cell.angle_beta   90.00
_cell.angle_gamma   90.00
#
_symmetry.space_group_name_H-M   'P 1'
#
loop_
_entity.id
_entity.type
_entity.pdbx_description
1 polymer ?
#
loop_
_entity_poly.entity_id
_entity_poly.type
_entity_poly.pdbx_seq_one_letter_code
_entity_poly.pdbx_strand_id
1 'polypeptide(L)'
;MNPTGHAAIYLDNVCADTPTHLRFCRPGEPGAVISRYHRVDGYDWVAIPLIPYLYAVEDLSQVPTEADAGLQAELRDSYRRDHLQHIAPDKKDGSTPDGEWIQLVGSAYDRKIYGFQLASTPEQDAALIAHFNASKNVSHFNLLFRNCADFSRKLINRQYPGAIHRNFIADFGLTTPKQVARSIQRYASEHPEVKYSTFVIPQVEGSIPRSHRVDGIAEFLVRSKKYVIPLAVLAPVSTAIVGVAWLAGGRMHLPSDAPVLAVLKRQDEQRQPLDIHVAEAQAPPGEEYLADTKVQTRISNQEGKSDSVASSTRETRAE
;
A
#
# COMPACT_ATOMS: atom_id res chain seq x y z
N MET A 1 -16.78 4.94 6.42
CA MET A 1 -15.46 4.44 5.96
C MET A 1 -15.50 4.13 4.48
N ASN A 2 -14.50 4.59 3.73
CA ASN A 2 -14.33 4.26 2.32
C ASN A 2 -13.91 2.78 2.19
N PRO A 3 -14.66 1.92 1.46
CA PRO A 3 -14.37 0.50 1.35
C PRO A 3 -13.03 0.17 0.68
N THR A 4 -12.42 1.13 -0.04
CA THR A 4 -11.15 0.92 -0.76
C THR A 4 -9.90 1.01 0.13
N GLY A 5 -10.06 1.32 1.42
CA GLY A 5 -8.95 1.43 2.39
C GLY A 5 -8.22 2.77 2.36
N HIS A 6 -7.08 2.83 3.05
CA HIS A 6 -6.17 3.99 3.10
C HIS A 6 -4.74 3.51 2.84
N ALA A 7 -3.95 4.31 2.14
CA ALA A 7 -2.53 4.08 1.93
C ALA A 7 -1.73 5.23 2.55
N ALA A 8 -0.58 4.91 3.11
CA ALA A 8 0.40 5.88 3.57
C ALA A 8 1.79 5.35 3.28
N ILE A 9 2.79 6.22 3.29
CA ILE A 9 4.19 5.83 3.10
C ILE A 9 4.91 6.03 4.42
N TYR A 10 5.52 4.95 4.90
CA TYR A 10 6.44 5.00 6.02
C TYR A 10 7.85 5.24 5.49
N LEU A 11 8.54 6.24 6.04
CA LEU A 11 9.92 6.57 5.75
C LEU A 11 10.73 6.36 7.02
N ASP A 12 11.70 5.44 7.01
CA ASP A 12 12.50 5.05 8.18
C ASP A 12 13.71 5.96 8.41
N ASN A 13 14.23 6.61 7.37
CA ASN A 13 15.33 7.58 7.46
C ASN A 13 14.90 9.06 7.36
N VAL A 14 13.60 9.31 7.14
CA VAL A 14 13.03 10.65 7.02
C VAL A 14 11.99 10.89 8.11
N CYS A 15 12.17 11.96 8.86
CA CYS A 15 11.36 12.32 10.01
C CYS A 15 10.62 13.63 9.75
N ALA A 16 9.49 13.80 10.44
CA ALA A 16 8.73 15.05 10.44
C ALA A 16 9.36 16.01 11.46
N ASP A 17 9.74 17.21 11.00
CA ASP A 17 10.13 18.31 11.88
C ASP A 17 8.90 19.05 12.40
N THR A 18 7.94 19.24 11.49
CA THR A 18 6.56 19.63 11.77
C THR A 18 5.64 18.76 10.92
N PRO A 19 4.31 18.79 11.10
CA PRO A 19 3.40 18.02 10.24
C PRO A 19 3.50 18.33 8.75
N THR A 20 4.16 19.44 8.37
CA THR A 20 4.28 19.94 6.99
C THR A 20 5.73 20.21 6.57
N HIS A 21 6.71 19.71 7.34
CA HIS A 21 8.13 19.86 7.04
C HIS A 21 8.89 18.57 7.34
N LEU A 22 9.69 18.10 6.39
CA LEU A 22 10.50 16.89 6.50
C LEU A 22 11.96 17.21 6.80
N ARG A 23 12.66 16.27 7.43
CA ARG A 23 14.11 16.30 7.63
C ARG A 23 14.65 14.88 7.70
N PHE A 24 15.97 14.74 7.64
CA PHE A 24 16.57 13.47 8.01
C PHE A 24 16.30 13.14 9.48
N CYS A 25 16.11 11.86 9.76
CA CYS A 25 16.02 11.37 11.13
C CYS A 25 17.34 11.54 11.86
N ARG A 26 17.24 11.85 13.15
CA ARG A 26 18.35 11.79 14.10
C ARG A 26 18.51 10.35 14.58
N PRO A 27 19.68 9.98 15.13
CA PRO A 27 19.87 8.65 15.72
C PRO A 27 18.76 8.31 16.73
N GLY A 28 18.13 7.15 16.56
CA GLY A 28 17.06 6.65 17.43
C GLY A 28 15.65 7.14 17.09
N GLU A 29 15.47 8.01 16.09
CA GLU A 29 14.12 8.38 15.64
C GLU A 29 13.54 7.32 14.69
N PRO A 30 12.29 6.89 14.87
CA PRO A 30 11.69 5.77 14.15
C PRO A 30 11.23 6.11 12.72
N GLY A 31 11.44 7.34 12.26
CA GLY A 31 10.87 7.80 11.00
C GLY A 31 9.49 8.44 11.12
N ALA A 32 8.91 8.74 9.96
CA ALA A 32 7.59 9.36 9.84
C ALA A 32 6.72 8.67 8.80
N VAL A 33 5.41 8.76 9.01
CA VAL A 33 4.40 8.32 8.04
C VAL A 33 3.86 9.55 7.35
N ILE A 34 4.01 9.58 6.02
CA ILE A 34 3.50 10.65 5.16
C ILE A 34 2.36 10.13 4.29
N SER A 35 1.28 10.91 4.22
CA SER A 35 0.19 10.64 3.29
C SER A 35 -0.54 11.91 2.89
N ARG A 36 -1.45 11.74 1.92
CA ARG A 36 -2.43 12.75 1.54
C ARG A 36 -3.76 12.44 2.21
N TYR A 37 -4.27 13.42 2.94
CA TYR A 37 -5.55 13.35 3.64
C TYR A 37 -6.58 14.24 2.99
N HIS A 38 -7.86 13.90 3.19
CA HIS A 38 -8.97 14.74 2.79
C HIS A 38 -9.23 15.75 3.91
N ARG A 39 -9.30 17.06 3.60
CA ARG A 39 -9.71 18.12 4.54
C ARG A 39 -8.92 18.16 5.86
N VAL A 40 -7.59 18.17 5.78
CA VAL A 40 -6.72 18.51 6.92
C VAL A 40 -6.05 19.84 6.63
N ASP A 41 -6.60 20.91 7.21
CA ASP A 41 -6.14 22.31 7.15
C ASP A 41 -5.65 22.81 5.77
N GLY A 42 -6.26 22.33 4.69
CA GLY A 42 -5.87 22.71 3.34
C GLY A 42 -4.51 22.20 2.86
N TYR A 43 -3.84 21.30 3.59
CA TYR A 43 -2.57 20.71 3.18
C TYR A 43 -2.73 19.54 2.19
N ASP A 44 -1.82 19.45 1.23
CA ASP A 44 -1.80 18.36 0.25
C ASP A 44 -1.24 17.06 0.83
N TRP A 45 -0.28 17.17 1.74
CA TRP A 45 0.32 16.07 2.46
C TRP A 45 0.61 16.49 3.90
N VAL A 46 0.57 15.51 4.80
CA VAL A 46 0.92 15.64 6.20
C VAL A 46 1.80 14.47 6.59
N ALA A 47 2.85 14.75 7.38
CA ALA A 47 3.75 13.75 7.93
C ALA A 47 3.61 13.69 9.45
N ILE A 48 3.44 12.50 10.01
CA ILE A 48 3.29 12.28 11.46
C ILE A 48 4.39 11.30 11.90
N PRO A 49 5.06 11.52 13.04
CA PRO A 49 6.01 10.54 13.57
C PRO A 49 5.38 9.16 13.71
N LEU A 50 6.17 8.09 13.52
CA LEU A 50 5.62 6.73 13.42
C LEU A 50 4.77 6.32 14.63
N ILE A 51 5.26 6.58 15.85
CA ILE A 51 4.60 6.15 17.09
C ILE A 51 3.21 6.80 17.24
N PRO A 52 3.06 8.13 17.19
CA PRO A 52 1.74 8.76 17.27
C PRO A 52 0.84 8.43 16.07
N TYR A 53 1.39 8.24 14.87
CA TYR A 53 0.61 7.77 13.73
C TYR A 53 -0.07 6.42 14.01
N LEU A 54 0.62 5.51 14.69
CA LEU A 54 0.10 4.18 15.02
C LEU A 54 -0.77 4.18 16.27
N TYR A 55 -0.34 4.86 17.35
CA TYR A 55 -0.89 4.67 18.70
C TYR A 55 -1.34 5.96 19.38
N ALA A 56 -1.25 7.12 18.72
CA ALA A 56 -1.62 8.42 19.28
C ALA A 56 -0.93 8.77 20.61
N VAL A 57 0.25 8.19 20.86
CA VAL A 57 1.12 8.48 22.00
C VAL A 57 2.51 8.83 21.49
N GLU A 58 3.32 9.50 22.31
CA GLU A 58 4.68 9.90 21.95
C GLU A 58 5.68 8.74 22.12
N ASP A 59 5.47 7.92 23.16
CA ASP A 59 6.41 6.87 23.56
C ASP A 59 5.77 5.47 23.51
N LEU A 60 6.57 4.47 23.14
CA LEU A 60 6.10 3.08 23.06
C LEU A 60 5.67 2.49 24.39
N SER A 61 6.24 2.94 25.50
CA SER A 61 5.84 2.54 26.85
C SER A 61 4.43 2.97 27.22
N GLN A 62 3.87 3.95 26.51
CA GLN A 62 2.52 4.46 26.71
C GLN A 62 1.47 3.75 25.85
N VAL A 63 1.90 2.84 24.96
CA VAL A 63 0.97 2.08 24.11
C VAL A 63 0.13 1.17 24.99
N PRO A 64 -1.21 1.30 24.98
CA PRO A 64 -2.07 0.47 25.80
C PRO A 64 -2.07 -0.97 25.27
N THR A 65 -2.17 -1.94 26.18
CA THR A 65 -2.25 -3.36 25.81
C THR A 65 -3.60 -3.70 25.18
N GLU A 66 -4.66 -3.05 25.66
CA GLU A 66 -6.01 -3.11 25.10
C GLU A 66 -6.61 -1.70 25.05
N ALA A 67 -7.50 -1.46 24.09
CA ALA A 67 -8.18 -0.20 23.95
C ALA A 67 -9.67 -0.39 23.66
N ASP A 68 -10.47 0.55 24.15
CA ASP A 68 -11.86 0.76 23.74
C ASP A 68 -11.98 2.07 22.96
N ALA A 69 -13.18 2.35 22.44
CA ALA A 69 -13.44 3.56 21.67
C ALA A 69 -13.27 4.86 22.47
N GLY A 70 -13.46 4.81 23.80
CA GLY A 70 -13.27 5.96 24.69
C GLY A 70 -11.80 6.30 24.83
N LEU A 71 -10.97 5.32 25.20
CA LEU A 71 -9.52 5.49 25.32
C LEU A 71 -8.89 5.91 23.99
N GLN A 72 -9.32 5.32 22.88
CA GLN A 72 -8.86 5.72 21.54
C GLN A 72 -9.15 7.21 21.26
N ALA A 73 -10.35 7.68 21.57
CA ALA A 73 -10.73 9.07 21.36
C ALA A 73 -9.93 10.01 22.26
N GLU A 74 -9.71 9.64 23.52
CA GLU A 74 -8.92 10.39 24.49
C GLU A 74 -7.46 10.56 24.05
N LEU A 75 -6.78 9.45 23.72
CA LEU A 75 -5.38 9.48 23.30
C LEU A 75 -5.19 10.34 22.03
N ARG A 76 -6.10 10.21 21.06
CA ARG A 76 -6.09 11.05 19.85
C ARG A 76 -6.28 12.52 20.15
N ASP A 77 -7.25 12.86 21.00
CA ASP A 77 -7.53 14.26 21.32
C ASP A 77 -6.40 14.89 22.14
N SER A 78 -5.80 14.14 23.08
CA SER A 78 -4.63 14.60 23.84
C SER A 78 -3.48 14.93 22.89
N TYR A 79 -3.04 13.98 22.07
CA TYR A 79 -1.95 14.22 21.12
C TYR A 79 -2.27 15.37 20.14
N ARG A 80 -3.53 15.48 19.69
CA ARG A 80 -3.95 16.59 18.84
C ARG A 80 -3.80 17.93 19.55
N ARG A 81 -4.25 18.03 20.81
CA ARG A 81 -4.13 19.26 21.61
C ARG A 81 -2.68 19.65 21.84
N ASP A 82 -1.79 18.69 21.97
CA ASP A 82 -0.39 18.96 22.28
C ASP A 82 0.42 19.31 21.00
N HIS A 83 0.10 18.69 19.86
CA HIS A 83 0.97 18.78 18.66
C HIS A 83 0.27 19.25 17.39
N LEU A 84 -1.05 19.06 17.28
CA LEU A 84 -1.78 19.23 16.01
C LEU A 84 -2.82 20.36 16.04
N GLN A 85 -2.90 21.17 17.10
CA GLN A 85 -3.87 22.28 17.19
C GLN A 85 -3.80 23.23 16.00
N HIS A 86 -2.60 23.43 15.44
CA HIS A 86 -2.42 24.33 14.30
C HIS A 86 -3.07 23.80 13.01
N ILE A 87 -3.26 22.48 12.84
CA ILE A 87 -3.93 21.87 11.67
C ILE A 87 -5.30 21.25 12.00
N ALA A 88 -5.62 21.11 13.27
CA ALA A 88 -6.88 20.58 13.76
C ALA A 88 -7.29 21.34 15.04
N PRO A 89 -7.66 22.63 14.91
CA PRO A 89 -8.00 23.47 16.05
C PRO A 89 -9.32 23.03 16.67
N ASP A 90 -9.52 23.38 17.94
CA ASP A 90 -10.79 23.16 18.62
C ASP A 90 -11.95 23.84 17.90
N LYS A 91 -13.15 23.30 18.12
CA LYS A 91 -14.39 24.02 17.80
C LYS A 91 -14.47 25.28 18.66
N LYS A 92 -15.37 26.19 18.27
CA LYS A 92 -15.59 27.46 18.99
C LYS A 92 -15.96 27.27 20.47
N ASP A 93 -16.51 26.12 20.84
CA ASP A 93 -16.88 25.74 22.20
C ASP A 93 -15.77 24.99 22.96
N GLY A 94 -14.57 24.87 22.40
CA GLY A 94 -13.42 24.15 22.98
C GLY A 94 -13.47 22.63 22.80
N SER A 95 -14.53 22.08 22.21
CA SER A 95 -14.64 20.65 21.96
C SER A 95 -13.78 20.21 20.76
N THR A 96 -13.50 18.91 20.71
CA THR A 96 -12.73 18.28 19.63
C THR A 96 -13.34 18.56 18.26
N PRO A 97 -12.53 18.94 17.24
CA PRO A 97 -13.03 19.18 15.90
C PRO A 97 -13.56 17.89 15.26
N ASP A 98 -14.58 18.04 14.42
CA ASP A 98 -14.97 16.95 13.52
C ASP A 98 -13.96 16.86 12.36
N GLY A 99 -13.94 15.73 11.67
CA GLY A 99 -13.24 15.60 10.39
C GLY A 99 -12.19 14.50 10.38
N GLU A 100 -11.34 14.55 9.36
CA GLU A 100 -10.45 13.45 8.99
C GLU A 100 -9.09 13.52 9.69
N TRP A 101 -8.87 14.49 10.57
CA TRP A 101 -7.63 14.60 11.36
C TRP A 101 -7.39 13.36 12.23
N ILE A 102 -8.45 12.64 12.61
CA ILE A 102 -8.36 11.36 13.32
C ILE A 102 -7.59 10.30 12.54
N GLN A 103 -7.46 10.43 11.21
CA GLN A 103 -6.67 9.52 10.38
C GLN A 103 -5.16 9.77 10.48
N LEU A 104 -4.75 10.89 11.09
CA LEU A 104 -3.34 11.26 11.29
C LEU A 104 -2.71 10.47 12.44
N VAL A 105 -3.51 10.01 13.41
CA VAL A 105 -3.00 9.45 14.68
C VAL A 105 -3.82 8.24 15.13
N GLY A 106 -3.16 7.27 15.76
CA GLY A 106 -3.84 6.10 16.31
C GLY A 106 -4.40 5.14 15.26
N SER A 107 -3.75 5.01 14.10
CA SER A 107 -4.24 4.16 12.99
C SER A 107 -4.30 2.67 13.33
N ALA A 108 -3.48 2.19 14.27
CA ALA A 108 -3.47 0.80 14.72
C ALA A 108 -4.67 0.45 15.63
N TYR A 109 -5.43 1.45 16.13
CA TYR A 109 -6.69 1.18 16.82
C TYR A 109 -7.80 0.79 15.85
N ASP A 110 -7.83 1.40 14.65
CA ASP A 110 -8.89 1.17 13.66
C ASP A 110 -8.67 -0.08 12.80
N ARG A 111 -7.40 -0.48 12.63
CA ARG A 111 -7.05 -1.46 11.59
C ARG A 111 -5.72 -2.15 11.75
N LYS A 112 -5.70 -3.39 11.25
CA LYS A 112 -4.48 -4.14 10.94
C LYS A 112 -3.84 -3.52 9.69
N ILE A 113 -2.55 -3.22 9.75
CA ILE A 113 -1.79 -2.56 8.69
C ILE A 113 -0.80 -3.56 8.09
N TYR A 114 -0.67 -3.56 6.76
CA TYR A 114 0.32 -4.34 6.03
C TYR A 114 1.32 -3.39 5.39
N GLY A 115 2.61 -3.61 5.68
CA GLY A 115 3.73 -2.89 5.12
C GLY A 115 4.37 -3.65 3.96
N PHE A 116 4.71 -2.92 2.91
CA PHE A 116 5.43 -3.40 1.73
C PHE A 116 6.64 -2.48 1.58
N GLN A 117 7.81 -2.96 1.97
CA GLN A 117 9.02 -2.14 2.08
C GLN A 117 9.91 -2.32 0.86
N LEU A 118 10.48 -1.21 0.40
CA LEU A 118 11.47 -1.14 -0.68
C LEU A 118 12.63 -0.27 -0.18
N ALA A 119 13.87 -0.68 -0.41
CA ALA A 119 15.04 0.05 0.09
C ALA A 119 15.42 1.27 -0.76
N SER A 120 15.32 2.48 -0.21
CA SER A 120 15.83 3.71 -0.84
C SER A 120 17.32 3.96 -0.57
N THR A 121 17.92 4.87 -1.32
CA THR A 121 19.26 5.41 -1.05
C THR A 121 19.19 6.75 -0.31
N PRO A 122 20.25 7.16 0.41
CA PRO A 122 20.30 8.47 1.07
C PRO A 122 20.07 9.65 0.11
N GLU A 123 20.52 9.54 -1.15
CA GLU A 123 20.31 10.56 -2.17
C GLU A 123 18.84 10.64 -2.60
N GLN A 124 18.15 9.50 -2.67
CA GLN A 124 16.71 9.46 -2.94
C GLN A 124 15.92 10.09 -1.80
N ASP A 125 16.30 9.84 -0.55
CA ASP A 125 15.69 10.44 0.64
C ASP A 125 15.95 11.96 0.68
N ALA A 126 17.17 12.41 0.37
CA ALA A 126 17.50 13.83 0.25
C ALA A 126 16.64 14.52 -0.82
N ALA A 127 16.51 13.90 -1.99
CA ALA A 127 15.70 14.42 -3.09
C ALA A 127 14.20 14.45 -2.75
N LEU A 128 13.73 13.49 -1.95
CA LEU A 128 12.36 13.46 -1.43
C LEU A 128 12.12 14.63 -0.46
N ILE A 129 13.00 14.82 0.53
CA ILE A 129 12.92 15.92 1.50
C ILE A 129 12.90 17.27 0.77
N ALA A 130 13.85 17.48 -0.14
CA ALA A 130 13.95 18.72 -0.91
C ALA A 130 12.69 18.98 -1.74
N HIS A 131 12.12 17.93 -2.36
CA HIS A 131 10.90 18.07 -3.17
C HIS A 131 9.69 18.50 -2.33
N PHE A 132 9.48 17.87 -1.18
CA PHE A 132 8.33 18.16 -0.33
C PHE A 132 8.46 19.50 0.40
N ASN A 133 9.65 19.85 0.88
CA ASN A 133 9.87 21.12 1.58
C ASN A 133 9.86 22.33 0.64
N ALA A 134 10.20 22.15 -0.64
CA ALA A 134 10.11 23.21 -1.65
C ALA A 134 8.68 23.40 -2.21
N SER A 135 7.77 22.46 -1.95
CA SER A 135 6.38 22.50 -2.39
C SER A 135 5.58 23.52 -1.58
N LYS A 136 4.59 24.17 -2.21
CA LYS A 136 3.62 25.03 -1.51
C LYS A 136 2.69 24.26 -0.56
N ASN A 137 2.67 22.92 -0.65
CA ASN A 137 1.83 22.02 0.13
C ASN A 137 0.34 22.43 0.22
N VAL A 138 -0.29 22.77 -0.91
CA VAL A 138 -1.71 23.16 -0.97
C VAL A 138 -2.55 22.03 -1.54
N SER A 139 -3.59 21.64 -0.80
CA SER A 139 -4.46 20.53 -1.15
C SER A 139 -5.25 20.79 -2.41
N HIS A 140 -5.21 19.81 -3.31
CA HIS A 140 -6.16 19.67 -4.39
C HIS A 140 -6.78 18.27 -4.38
N PHE A 141 -7.13 17.80 -3.18
CA PHE A 141 -7.63 16.45 -2.98
C PHE A 141 -8.82 16.16 -3.90
N ASN A 142 -8.79 14.98 -4.52
CA ASN A 142 -9.89 14.43 -5.29
C ASN A 142 -9.92 12.92 -5.07
N LEU A 143 -11.06 12.40 -4.60
CA LEU A 143 -11.18 10.98 -4.22
C LEU A 143 -10.82 10.03 -5.38
N LEU A 144 -11.05 10.44 -6.62
CA LEU A 144 -10.85 9.62 -7.81
C LEU A 144 -9.42 9.68 -8.34
N PHE A 145 -8.79 10.86 -8.37
CA PHE A 145 -7.53 11.05 -9.10
C PHE A 145 -6.40 11.74 -8.31
N ARG A 146 -6.68 12.21 -7.09
CA ARG A 146 -5.74 12.89 -6.19
C ARG A 146 -6.03 12.48 -4.75
N ASN A 147 -5.91 11.19 -4.48
CA ASN A 147 -6.15 10.57 -3.19
C ASN A 147 -4.82 10.06 -2.56
N CYS A 148 -4.92 9.33 -1.46
CA CYS A 148 -3.79 8.72 -0.77
C CYS A 148 -3.03 7.69 -1.62
N ALA A 149 -3.71 6.87 -2.41
CA ALA A 149 -3.08 5.88 -3.27
C ALA A 149 -2.38 6.52 -4.48
N ASP A 150 -2.95 7.58 -5.07
CA ASP A 150 -2.25 8.37 -6.10
C ASP A 150 -1.03 9.10 -5.53
N PHE A 151 -1.10 9.55 -4.28
CA PHE A 151 0.07 10.09 -3.58
C PHE A 151 1.16 9.02 -3.45
N SER A 152 0.83 7.84 -2.91
CA SER A 152 1.79 6.74 -2.77
C SER A 152 2.39 6.32 -4.11
N ARG A 153 1.57 6.18 -5.15
CA ARG A 153 2.00 5.87 -6.51
C ARG A 153 3.04 6.88 -7.03
N LYS A 154 2.77 8.18 -6.89
CA LYS A 154 3.67 9.22 -7.40
C LYS A 154 5.01 9.23 -6.67
N LEU A 155 4.98 9.08 -5.35
CA LEU A 155 6.19 9.07 -4.52
C LEU A 155 7.05 7.84 -4.86
N ILE A 156 6.45 6.64 -4.85
CA ILE A 156 7.19 5.40 -5.15
C ILE A 156 7.71 5.40 -6.59
N ASN A 157 6.92 5.84 -7.58
CA ASN A 157 7.37 5.87 -8.98
C ASN A 157 8.50 6.86 -9.26
N ARG A 158 8.72 7.86 -8.38
CA ARG A 158 9.88 8.75 -8.50
C ARG A 158 11.17 8.01 -8.15
N GLN A 159 11.08 7.00 -7.29
CA GLN A 159 12.20 6.25 -6.74
C GLN A 159 12.41 4.95 -7.54
N TYR A 160 11.31 4.35 -7.97
CA TYR A 160 11.24 3.15 -8.80
C TYR A 160 10.35 3.43 -10.02
N PRO A 161 10.91 4.02 -11.09
CA PRO A 161 10.14 4.36 -12.28
C PRO A 161 9.38 3.15 -12.84
N GLY A 162 8.06 3.29 -12.96
CA GLY A 162 7.19 2.23 -13.47
C GLY A 162 6.74 1.19 -12.43
N ALA A 163 7.13 1.29 -11.16
CA ALA A 163 6.73 0.29 -10.16
C ALA A 163 5.22 0.16 -9.96
N ILE A 164 4.49 1.29 -10.08
CA ILE A 164 3.04 1.31 -9.86
C ILE A 164 2.31 1.88 -11.09
N HIS A 165 1.47 1.04 -11.68
CA HIS A 165 0.58 1.40 -12.78
C HIS A 165 -0.88 1.45 -12.30
N ARG A 166 -1.67 2.33 -12.94
CA ARG A 166 -3.12 2.36 -12.75
C ARG A 166 -3.74 1.10 -13.36
N ASN A 167 -4.72 0.53 -12.67
CA ASN A 167 -5.48 -0.60 -13.18
C ASN A 167 -6.78 -0.12 -13.82
N PHE A 168 -6.78 -0.05 -15.14
CA PHE A 168 -7.95 0.40 -15.89
C PHE A 168 -9.10 -0.60 -15.89
N ILE A 169 -8.81 -1.88 -15.62
CA ILE A 169 -9.79 -2.97 -15.71
C ILE A 169 -10.45 -3.22 -14.35
N ALA A 170 -9.67 -3.54 -13.32
CA ALA A 170 -10.24 -3.93 -12.02
C ALA A 170 -10.66 -2.74 -11.13
N ASP A 171 -10.06 -1.57 -11.35
CA ASP A 171 -10.29 -0.35 -10.58
C ASP A 171 -10.83 0.82 -11.44
N PHE A 172 -11.31 0.55 -12.66
CA PHE A 172 -11.90 1.56 -13.55
C PHE A 172 -11.00 2.80 -13.77
N GLY A 173 -9.68 2.61 -13.76
CA GLY A 173 -8.69 3.68 -13.97
C GLY A 173 -8.35 4.48 -12.70
N LEU A 174 -8.89 4.07 -11.55
CA LEU A 174 -8.59 4.64 -10.24
C LEU A 174 -7.36 3.96 -9.63
N THR A 175 -6.59 4.72 -8.86
CA THR A 175 -5.50 4.14 -8.04
C THR A 175 -6.09 3.77 -6.68
N THR A 176 -6.09 2.47 -6.35
CA THR A 176 -6.52 1.97 -5.03
C THR A 176 -5.31 1.53 -4.18
N PRO A 177 -5.41 1.58 -2.84
CA PRO A 177 -4.38 1.00 -1.96
C PRO A 177 -4.05 -0.46 -2.30
N LYS A 178 -5.08 -1.25 -2.64
CA LYS A 178 -4.90 -2.64 -3.08
C LYS A 178 -4.06 -2.72 -4.35
N GLN A 179 -4.34 -1.89 -5.36
CA GLN A 179 -3.55 -1.87 -6.59
C GLN A 179 -2.10 -1.42 -6.37
N VAL A 180 -1.87 -0.45 -5.47
CA VAL A 180 -0.51 -0.02 -5.09
C VAL A 180 0.30 -1.20 -4.57
N ALA A 181 -0.22 -1.91 -3.56
CA ALA A 181 0.46 -3.06 -2.97
C ALA A 181 0.70 -4.20 -3.99
N ARG A 182 -0.27 -4.50 -4.87
CA ARG A 182 -0.06 -5.51 -5.93
C ARG A 182 1.01 -5.11 -6.92
N SER A 183 1.06 -3.83 -7.29
CA SER A 183 2.05 -3.37 -8.26
C SER A 183 3.45 -3.43 -7.67
N ILE A 184 3.61 -3.09 -6.38
CA ILE A 184 4.88 -3.23 -5.66
C ILE A 184 5.34 -4.69 -5.61
N GLN A 185 4.44 -5.61 -5.22
CA GLN A 185 4.74 -7.05 -5.19
C GLN A 185 5.19 -7.57 -6.57
N ARG A 186 4.44 -7.20 -7.61
CA ARG A 186 4.76 -7.59 -8.98
C ARG A 186 6.11 -7.00 -9.43
N TYR A 187 6.33 -5.72 -9.19
CA TYR A 187 7.57 -5.05 -9.55
C TYR A 187 8.77 -5.71 -8.85
N ALA A 188 8.69 -5.96 -7.55
CA ALA A 188 9.74 -6.66 -6.81
C ALA A 188 10.01 -8.08 -7.36
N SER A 189 8.97 -8.80 -7.80
CA SER A 189 9.14 -10.13 -8.43
C SER A 189 9.80 -10.07 -9.82
N GLU A 190 9.59 -8.98 -10.57
CA GLU A 190 10.19 -8.75 -11.89
C GLU A 190 11.60 -8.13 -11.78
N HIS A 191 11.96 -7.57 -10.62
CA HIS A 191 13.23 -6.87 -10.33
C HIS A 191 13.93 -7.42 -9.07
N PRO A 192 14.62 -8.57 -9.15
CA PRO A 192 15.28 -9.21 -8.00
C PRO A 192 16.37 -8.37 -7.34
N GLU A 193 16.90 -7.35 -8.02
CA GLU A 193 17.85 -6.37 -7.48
C GLU A 193 17.23 -5.46 -6.40
N VAL A 194 15.90 -5.37 -6.37
CA VAL A 194 15.17 -4.54 -5.41
C VAL A 194 15.02 -5.30 -4.10
N LYS A 195 15.61 -4.75 -3.02
CA LYS A 195 15.41 -5.27 -1.67
C LYS A 195 13.97 -5.02 -1.23
N TYR A 196 13.18 -6.09 -1.23
CA TYR A 196 11.77 -6.09 -0.88
C TYR A 196 11.50 -6.94 0.35
N SER A 197 10.71 -6.42 1.27
CA SER A 197 10.23 -7.15 2.43
C SER A 197 8.78 -6.75 2.76
N THR A 198 8.13 -7.56 3.59
CA THR A 198 6.79 -7.24 4.09
C THR A 198 6.74 -7.34 5.60
N PHE A 199 5.83 -6.59 6.22
CA PHE A 199 5.58 -6.68 7.64
C PHE A 199 4.11 -6.41 7.96
N VAL A 200 3.71 -6.72 9.18
CA VAL A 200 2.37 -6.49 9.69
C VAL A 200 2.41 -5.67 10.97
N ILE A 201 1.53 -4.69 11.09
CA ILE A 201 1.23 -4.05 12.38
C ILE A 201 -0.17 -4.52 12.79
N PRO A 202 -0.31 -5.27 13.90
CA PRO A 202 -1.60 -5.73 14.36
C PRO A 202 -2.46 -4.55 14.82
N GLN A 203 -3.77 -4.75 14.73
CA GLN A 203 -4.71 -3.83 15.35
C GLN A 203 -4.66 -4.04 16.87
N VAL A 204 -4.60 -2.96 17.66
CA VAL A 204 -4.63 -3.03 19.13
C VAL A 204 -5.83 -3.84 19.58
N GLU A 205 -5.62 -4.70 20.58
CA GLU A 205 -6.66 -5.57 21.12
C GLU A 205 -7.66 -4.79 21.97
N GLY A 206 -8.80 -5.38 22.32
CA GLY A 206 -9.84 -4.76 23.14
C GLY A 206 -11.22 -4.77 22.47
N SER A 207 -12.06 -3.78 22.79
CA SER A 207 -13.47 -3.76 22.38
C SER A 207 -13.72 -2.98 21.08
N ILE A 208 -12.67 -2.43 20.46
CA ILE A 208 -12.77 -1.73 19.18
C ILE A 208 -13.10 -2.74 18.05
N PRO A 209 -14.05 -2.43 17.15
CA PRO A 209 -14.40 -3.32 16.04
C PRO A 209 -13.19 -3.74 15.20
N ARG A 210 -13.07 -5.03 14.92
CA ARG A 210 -11.94 -5.55 14.12
C ARG A 210 -12.05 -5.14 12.66
N SER A 211 -10.92 -4.76 12.11
CA SER A 211 -10.80 -4.41 10.69
C SER A 211 -11.17 -5.57 9.76
N HIS A 212 -11.77 -5.20 8.64
CA HIS A 212 -12.12 -6.12 7.55
C HIS A 212 -11.11 -6.04 6.40
N ARG A 213 -11.20 -7.00 5.47
CA ARG A 213 -10.34 -7.02 4.27
C ARG A 213 -10.57 -5.79 3.40
N VAL A 214 -9.50 -5.32 2.76
CA VAL A 214 -9.57 -4.26 1.75
C VAL A 214 -10.00 -4.87 0.42
N ASP A 215 -11.10 -4.36 -0.12
CA ASP A 215 -11.64 -4.75 -1.42
C ASP A 215 -11.25 -3.73 -2.50
N GLY A 216 -10.99 -4.21 -3.73
CA GLY A 216 -10.90 -3.34 -4.90
C GLY A 216 -12.28 -2.82 -5.30
N ILE A 217 -12.39 -1.92 -6.28
CA ILE A 217 -13.69 -1.30 -6.62
C ILE A 217 -14.64 -2.32 -7.24
N ALA A 218 -14.18 -3.10 -8.22
CA ALA A 218 -15.01 -4.17 -8.81
C ALA A 218 -15.43 -5.20 -7.75
N GLU A 219 -14.52 -5.56 -6.83
CA GLU A 219 -14.81 -6.49 -5.73
C GLU A 219 -15.86 -5.96 -4.77
N PHE A 220 -15.77 -4.68 -4.38
CA PHE A 220 -16.77 -4.04 -3.53
C PHE A 220 -18.17 -4.02 -4.20
N LEU A 221 -18.23 -3.68 -5.48
CA LEU A 221 -19.49 -3.65 -6.25
C LEU A 221 -20.12 -5.03 -6.36
N VAL A 222 -19.32 -6.08 -6.60
CA VAL A 222 -19.80 -7.46 -6.70
C VAL A 222 -20.23 -8.02 -5.34
N ARG A 223 -19.45 -7.77 -4.27
CA ARG A 223 -19.71 -8.36 -2.95
C ARG A 223 -20.83 -7.66 -2.18
N SER A 224 -21.14 -6.41 -2.50
CA SER A 224 -22.20 -5.66 -1.82
C SER A 224 -23.57 -5.94 -2.44
N LYS A 225 -24.39 -6.73 -1.75
CA LYS A 225 -25.79 -7.03 -2.14
C LYS A 225 -26.61 -5.76 -2.42
N LYS A 226 -26.33 -4.68 -1.67
CA LYS A 226 -26.99 -3.37 -1.83
C LYS A 226 -26.75 -2.75 -3.20
N TYR A 227 -25.60 -3.00 -3.83
CA TYR A 227 -25.25 -2.42 -5.12
C TYR A 227 -25.40 -3.40 -6.28
N VAL A 228 -25.03 -4.67 -6.10
CA VAL A 228 -25.10 -5.65 -7.19
C VAL A 228 -26.53 -5.99 -7.59
N ILE A 229 -27.49 -6.02 -6.66
CA ILE A 229 -28.88 -6.37 -6.97
C ILE A 229 -29.55 -5.28 -7.82
N PRO A 230 -29.53 -3.98 -7.42
CA PRO A 230 -30.04 -2.92 -8.30
C PRO A 230 -29.30 -2.85 -9.63
N LEU A 231 -27.97 -3.02 -9.64
CA LEU A 231 -27.20 -2.97 -10.89
C LEU A 231 -27.55 -4.13 -11.83
N ALA A 232 -27.74 -5.34 -11.30
CA ALA A 232 -28.13 -6.51 -12.10
C ALA A 232 -29.49 -6.34 -12.75
N VAL A 233 -30.43 -5.68 -12.07
CA VAL A 233 -31.79 -5.42 -12.56
C VAL A 233 -31.81 -4.27 -13.57
N LEU A 234 -31.14 -3.15 -13.25
CA LEU A 234 -31.21 -1.92 -14.05
C LEU A 234 -30.20 -1.87 -15.20
N ALA A 235 -29.07 -2.56 -15.06
CA ALA A 235 -27.94 -2.54 -15.99
C ALA A 235 -27.24 -3.92 -16.06
N PRO A 236 -27.91 -4.95 -16.60
CA PRO A 236 -27.41 -6.34 -16.58
C PRO A 236 -26.09 -6.49 -17.34
N VAL A 237 -25.92 -5.80 -18.47
CA VAL A 237 -24.66 -5.83 -19.26
C VAL A 237 -23.51 -5.23 -18.45
N SER A 238 -23.71 -4.06 -17.84
CA SER A 238 -22.70 -3.43 -16.98
C SER A 238 -22.34 -4.32 -15.78
N THR A 239 -23.32 -5.00 -15.19
CA THR A 239 -23.09 -5.96 -14.10
C THR A 239 -22.24 -7.14 -14.56
N ALA A 240 -22.50 -7.69 -15.74
CA ALA A 240 -21.67 -8.76 -16.32
C ALA A 240 -20.24 -8.30 -16.55
N ILE A 241 -20.03 -7.08 -17.08
CA ILE A 241 -18.69 -6.49 -17.27
C ILE A 241 -17.96 -6.34 -15.94
N VAL A 242 -18.62 -5.80 -14.89
CA VAL A 242 -18.05 -5.68 -13.54
C VAL A 242 -17.69 -7.06 -12.98
N GLY A 243 -18.53 -8.08 -13.20
CA GLY A 243 -18.27 -9.46 -12.79
C GLY A 243 -17.05 -10.07 -13.48
N VAL A 244 -16.91 -9.88 -14.79
CA VAL A 244 -15.73 -10.32 -15.56
C VAL A 244 -14.47 -9.58 -15.09
N ALA A 245 -14.55 -8.26 -14.88
CA ALA A 245 -13.44 -7.47 -14.35
C ALA A 245 -13.01 -7.91 -12.95
N TRP A 246 -13.94 -8.32 -12.09
CA TRP A 246 -13.64 -8.89 -10.78
C TRP A 246 -12.92 -10.25 -10.89
N LEU A 247 -13.38 -11.13 -11.78
CA LEU A 247 -12.75 -12.43 -12.03
C LEU A 247 -11.34 -12.28 -12.63
N ALA A 248 -11.20 -11.45 -13.66
CA ALA A 248 -9.93 -11.16 -14.32
C ALA A 248 -8.97 -10.36 -13.44
N GLY A 249 -9.51 -9.58 -12.50
CA GLY A 249 -8.76 -8.73 -11.60
C GLY A 249 -7.80 -9.50 -10.71
N GLY A 250 -7.99 -10.79 -10.47
CA GLY A 250 -7.13 -11.62 -9.61
C GLY A 250 -7.23 -11.27 -8.12
N ARG A 251 -6.98 -12.26 -7.25
CA ARG A 251 -7.04 -12.08 -5.79
C ARG A 251 -5.66 -11.70 -5.26
N MET A 252 -5.56 -10.59 -4.52
CA MET A 252 -4.35 -10.30 -3.74
C MET A 252 -4.34 -11.24 -2.53
N HIS A 253 -3.24 -12.00 -2.41
CA HIS A 253 -2.91 -12.70 -1.18
C HIS A 253 -2.12 -11.74 -0.30
N LEU A 254 -2.68 -11.41 0.86
CA LEU A 254 -1.94 -10.70 1.88
C LEU A 254 -0.97 -11.69 2.51
N PRO A 255 0.28 -11.30 2.80
CA PRO A 255 1.26 -12.20 3.38
C PRO A 255 0.73 -12.69 4.74
N SER A 256 0.55 -14.00 4.85
CA SER A 256 -0.02 -14.68 6.03
C SER A 256 1.04 -14.97 7.10
N ASP A 257 2.29 -14.98 6.71
CA ASP A 257 3.51 -15.29 7.46
C ASP A 257 4.42 -14.05 7.64
N ALA A 258 3.96 -12.87 7.22
CA ALA A 258 4.74 -11.65 7.34
C ALA A 258 5.11 -11.39 8.81
N PRO A 259 6.38 -11.03 9.06
CA PRO A 259 6.85 -10.68 10.39
C PRO A 259 6.05 -9.50 10.93
N VAL A 260 5.69 -9.58 12.22
CA VAL A 260 5.08 -8.45 12.90
C VAL A 260 6.16 -7.40 13.10
N LEU A 261 5.90 -6.17 12.65
CA LEU A 261 6.80 -5.04 12.88
C LEU A 261 7.05 -4.94 14.39
N ALA A 262 8.31 -5.14 14.78
CA ALA A 262 8.71 -5.34 16.17
C ALA A 262 8.61 -4.08 17.05
N VAL A 263 8.08 -2.97 16.53
CA VAL A 263 7.71 -1.77 17.31
C VAL A 263 6.85 -2.13 18.53
N LEU A 264 6.11 -3.25 18.47
CA LEU A 264 5.25 -3.76 19.55
C LEU A 264 5.88 -4.80 20.48
N LYS A 265 7.10 -5.29 20.21
CA LYS A 265 7.76 -6.23 21.11
C LYS A 265 8.71 -5.45 22.00
N ARG A 266 8.27 -5.20 23.24
CA ARG A 266 9.12 -4.88 24.38
C ARG A 266 10.23 -5.96 24.45
N GLN A 267 11.38 -5.70 23.84
CA GLN A 267 12.59 -6.50 24.06
C GLN A 267 13.31 -5.84 25.23
N ASP A 268 12.99 -6.35 26.41
CA ASP A 268 13.84 -6.51 27.60
C ASP A 268 15.03 -5.54 27.77
N GLU A 269 14.93 -4.68 28.80
CA GLU A 269 15.99 -4.22 29.72
C GLU A 269 17.36 -3.71 29.20
N GLN A 270 17.64 -3.64 27.90
CA GLN A 270 18.93 -3.18 27.40
C GLN A 270 18.76 -1.99 26.46
N ARG A 271 19.34 -0.85 26.85
CA ARG A 271 19.45 0.41 26.09
C ARG A 271 20.17 0.20 24.75
N GLN A 272 19.53 -0.41 23.77
CA GLN A 272 19.94 -0.36 22.38
C GLN A 272 19.06 0.67 21.64
N PRO A 273 19.62 1.40 20.65
CA PRO A 273 18.86 2.32 19.83
C PRO A 273 17.69 1.59 19.15
N LEU A 274 16.63 2.35 18.86
CA LEU A 274 15.37 1.85 18.30
C LEU A 274 15.57 1.30 16.88
N ASP A 275 16.18 0.13 16.75
CA ASP A 275 16.30 -0.56 15.46
C ASP A 275 14.96 -1.21 15.15
N ILE A 276 14.25 -0.62 14.19
CA ILE A 276 13.03 -1.19 13.64
C ILE A 276 13.44 -2.42 12.82
N HIS A 277 13.60 -3.55 13.51
CA HIS A 277 13.78 -4.84 12.88
C HIS A 277 12.41 -5.28 12.34
N VAL A 278 12.14 -4.97 11.07
CA VAL A 278 11.35 -5.89 10.26
C VAL A 278 12.14 -7.19 10.28
N ALA A 279 11.68 -8.19 11.04
CA ALA A 279 12.34 -9.49 11.04
C ALA A 279 12.53 -9.90 9.57
N GLU A 280 13.74 -10.25 9.11
CA GLU A 280 13.90 -10.69 7.73
C GLU A 280 12.96 -11.88 7.51
N ALA A 281 11.95 -11.69 6.64
CA ALA A 281 11.17 -12.81 6.16
C ALA A 281 12.15 -13.70 5.39
N GLN A 282 12.47 -14.87 5.94
CA GLN A 282 13.06 -15.94 5.15
C GLN A 282 12.11 -16.18 3.98
N ALA A 283 12.61 -16.01 2.77
CA ALA A 283 11.84 -16.22 1.56
C ALA A 283 11.14 -17.60 1.64
N PRO A 284 9.83 -17.69 1.35
CA PRO A 284 9.19 -18.99 1.27
C PRO A 284 9.92 -19.84 0.22
N PRO A 285 10.12 -21.15 0.45
CA PRO A 285 10.68 -22.03 -0.56
C PRO A 285 9.79 -21.95 -1.80
N GLY A 286 10.40 -21.68 -2.96
CA GLY A 286 9.72 -21.30 -4.18
C GLY A 286 8.57 -22.25 -4.54
N GLU A 287 7.34 -21.75 -4.44
CA GLU A 287 6.23 -22.32 -5.20
C GLU A 287 6.36 -21.84 -6.64
N GLU A 288 6.74 -22.81 -7.46
CA GLU A 288 6.84 -22.76 -8.91
C GLU A 288 5.54 -22.18 -9.51
N TYR A 289 5.58 -20.90 -9.88
CA TYR A 289 4.54 -20.30 -10.73
C TYR A 289 4.62 -21.00 -12.10
N LEU A 290 3.74 -21.98 -12.31
CA LEU A 290 3.51 -22.63 -13.60
C LEU A 290 3.22 -21.56 -14.67
N ALA A 291 4.23 -21.29 -15.49
CA ALA A 291 4.08 -20.61 -16.75
C ALA A 291 3.31 -21.54 -17.70
N ASP A 292 2.00 -21.36 -17.82
CA ASP A 292 1.21 -22.06 -18.83
C ASP A 292 1.43 -21.35 -20.19
N THR A 293 2.58 -21.63 -20.78
CA THR A 293 2.89 -21.32 -22.19
C THR A 293 2.63 -22.58 -23.00
N LYS A 294 1.48 -22.67 -23.67
CA LYS A 294 1.33 -23.52 -24.85
C LYS A 294 1.42 -22.67 -26.12
N VAL A 295 2.66 -22.39 -26.52
CA VAL A 295 3.01 -22.05 -27.90
C VAL A 295 3.29 -23.35 -28.64
N GLN A 296 2.47 -23.60 -29.66
CA GLN A 296 2.91 -24.02 -30.99
C GLN A 296 4.09 -25.00 -31.07
N THR A 297 3.79 -26.27 -31.29
CA THR A 297 4.67 -27.12 -32.13
C THR A 297 3.82 -28.17 -32.83
N ARG A 298 3.61 -27.99 -34.14
CA ARG A 298 3.07 -29.02 -35.02
C ARG A 298 3.85 -29.00 -36.33
N ILE A 299 5.14 -29.30 -36.28
CA ILE A 299 5.93 -29.78 -37.42
C ILE A 299 6.95 -30.78 -36.86
N SER A 300 7.14 -31.88 -37.58
CA SER A 300 8.05 -33.03 -37.36
C SER A 300 7.49 -34.18 -36.51
N ASN A 301 6.81 -35.11 -37.18
CA ASN A 301 7.18 -36.54 -37.15
C ASN A 301 6.27 -37.31 -38.10
N GLN A 302 6.81 -37.69 -39.26
CA GLN A 302 6.51 -38.96 -39.92
C GLN A 302 7.61 -39.24 -40.94
N GLU A 303 8.76 -39.68 -40.42
CA GLU A 303 9.61 -40.60 -41.17
C GLU A 303 9.02 -42.01 -41.06
N GLY A 304 8.96 -42.71 -42.19
CA GLY A 304 8.98 -44.17 -42.21
C GLY A 304 7.73 -44.89 -42.72
N LYS A 305 7.47 -44.86 -44.04
CA LYS A 305 7.14 -46.10 -44.75
C LYS A 305 7.35 -46.02 -46.28
N SER A 306 8.38 -46.76 -46.70
CA SER A 306 8.45 -47.65 -47.87
C SER A 306 8.18 -47.12 -49.29
N ASP A 307 9.23 -47.30 -50.09
CA ASP A 307 9.26 -47.92 -51.43
C ASP A 307 9.26 -47.04 -52.69
N SER A 308 10.40 -47.17 -53.37
CA SER A 308 10.54 -47.52 -54.79
C SER A 308 10.81 -46.41 -55.83
N VAL A 309 12.02 -46.52 -56.40
CA VAL A 309 12.33 -46.62 -57.84
C VAL A 309 12.58 -45.33 -58.68
N ALA A 310 13.71 -45.42 -59.40
CA ALA A 310 14.11 -44.75 -60.66
C ALA A 310 14.49 -43.25 -60.62
N SER A 311 15.76 -42.89 -60.81
CA SER A 311 16.47 -42.80 -62.10
C SER A 311 15.93 -41.70 -63.03
N SER A 312 16.66 -40.58 -63.13
CA SER A 312 17.06 -39.93 -64.41
C SER A 312 17.48 -38.47 -64.20
N THR A 313 18.78 -38.20 -64.39
CA THR A 313 19.34 -37.18 -65.29
C THR A 313 18.50 -35.93 -65.66
N ARG A 314 19.00 -34.70 -65.42
CA ARG A 314 19.78 -33.84 -66.37
C ARG A 314 19.82 -32.34 -65.98
N GLU A 315 20.98 -31.73 -66.28
CA GLU A 315 21.24 -30.38 -66.84
C GLU A 315 20.71 -29.13 -66.07
N THR A 316 21.57 -28.34 -65.42
CA THR A 316 22.30 -27.14 -65.92
C THR A 316 21.47 -26.04 -66.60
N ARG A 317 21.57 -24.80 -66.04
CA ARG A 317 21.81 -23.45 -66.63
C ARG A 317 21.01 -22.38 -65.84
N ALA A 318 21.64 -21.41 -65.15
CA ALA A 318 21.91 -20.02 -65.60
C ALA A 318 20.75 -19.44 -66.43
N GLU A 319 20.09 -18.34 -66.08
CA GLU A 319 20.52 -17.02 -65.57
C GLU A 319 19.48 -16.44 -64.59
#